data_AF-A0A811R424-F1
#
_entry.id   AF-A0A811R424-F1
#
_cell.length_a   1.000
_cell.length_b   1.000
_cell.length_c   1.000
_cell.angle_alpha   90.00
_cell.angle_beta   90.00
_cell.angle_gamma   90.00
#
_symmetry.space_group_name_H-M   'P 1'
#
loop_
_entity.id
_entity.type
_entity.pdbx_description
1 polymer ?
#
loop_
_entity_poly.entity_id
_entity_poly.type
_entity_poly.pdbx_seq_one_letter_code
_entity_poly.pdbx_strand_id
1 'polypeptide(L)'
;MAVLQVDKKMLGELEAMGFPTARSVRALHFSGNANLESAVNWLLEHESDPDIDQLPLVLREISIECGDTSNEVRNGVQETRDTVEEQKPEEQTETGRQNETSQLEREPNADEQEEQDTKRILALYKQKRDEEGRARGRIRNQLQEDQRERIRAAKDLMEAKRTLEENQRKRMMESRIADQEEEKRARERIRQRIADDKAERRRQLGLPQENPSASAAVITPTKVKPVERVIKSEQLRDCLRTLKKNHKDDPAAVARAYQILLKIVANIVKNPEEEKFRRIRLSNPVFKDRVGSLQGGVEFLELCGFQRLSAMGYLVMPRDKVDMALLNAAGVEIASPWRTTGEPRYFGLLSKPMNGTAIIAASSAFRLDVPVAGDVVQSP
;
A
#
# COMPACT_ATOMS: atom_id res chain seq x y z
N MET A 1 -8.61 -13.54 -3.77
CA MET A 1 -9.69 -13.57 -2.77
C MET A 1 -11.00 -13.62 -3.55
N ALA A 2 -11.82 -14.64 -3.33
CA ALA A 2 -13.05 -14.87 -4.08
C ALA A 2 -14.02 -13.70 -3.83
N VAL A 3 -14.55 -13.12 -4.91
CA VAL A 3 -15.55 -12.05 -4.86
C VAL A 3 -16.89 -12.74 -4.65
N LEU A 4 -17.39 -12.74 -3.41
CA LEU A 4 -18.72 -13.28 -3.11
C LEU A 4 -19.77 -12.29 -3.61
N GLN A 5 -20.61 -12.78 -4.50
CA GLN A 5 -21.70 -12.07 -5.14
C GLN A 5 -22.82 -11.79 -4.12
N VAL A 6 -23.32 -10.57 -4.04
CA VAL A 6 -24.35 -10.16 -3.05
C VAL A 6 -25.75 -10.45 -3.59
N ASP A 7 -26.60 -11.08 -2.76
CA ASP A 7 -28.00 -11.37 -3.10
C ASP A 7 -28.84 -10.08 -3.10
N LYS A 8 -29.53 -9.81 -4.22
CA LYS A 8 -30.35 -8.61 -4.43
C LYS A 8 -31.64 -8.61 -3.60
N LYS A 9 -32.20 -9.79 -3.27
CA LYS A 9 -33.44 -9.89 -2.49
C LYS A 9 -33.17 -9.47 -1.04
N MET A 10 -32.13 -10.03 -0.46
CA MET A 10 -31.65 -9.72 0.90
C MET A 10 -31.19 -8.27 1.00
N LEU A 11 -30.55 -7.74 -0.04
CA LEU A 11 -30.18 -6.32 -0.12
C LEU A 11 -31.42 -5.42 -0.08
N GLY A 12 -32.46 -5.74 -0.86
CA GLY A 12 -33.72 -4.99 -0.86
C GLY A 12 -34.47 -5.03 0.48
N GLU A 13 -34.41 -6.16 1.20
CA GLU A 13 -34.99 -6.29 2.54
C GLU A 13 -34.24 -5.44 3.58
N LEU A 14 -32.91 -5.39 3.52
CA LEU A 14 -32.09 -4.50 4.37
C LEU A 14 -32.35 -3.02 4.06
N GLU A 15 -32.52 -2.67 2.79
CA GLU A 15 -32.90 -1.31 2.37
C GLU A 15 -34.32 -0.95 2.84
N ALA A 16 -35.26 -1.88 2.80
CA ALA A 16 -36.62 -1.70 3.31
C ALA A 16 -36.66 -1.49 4.84
N MET A 17 -35.70 -2.06 5.58
CA MET A 17 -35.49 -1.80 7.00
C MET A 17 -34.78 -0.47 7.31
N GLY A 18 -34.36 0.27 6.27
CA GLY A 18 -33.75 1.59 6.40
C GLY A 18 -32.22 1.60 6.51
N PHE A 19 -31.55 0.46 6.29
CA PHE A 19 -30.09 0.42 6.27
C PHE A 19 -29.53 0.94 4.93
N PRO A 20 -28.47 1.78 4.93
CA PRO A 20 -27.88 2.28 3.68
C PRO A 20 -27.29 1.16 2.82
N THR A 21 -27.52 1.19 1.51
CA THR A 21 -27.06 0.19 0.52
C THR A 21 -25.58 -0.18 0.69
N ALA A 22 -24.71 0.80 0.94
CA ALA A 22 -23.28 0.59 1.13
C ALA A 22 -22.98 -0.33 2.33
N ARG A 23 -23.71 -0.13 3.44
CA ARG A 23 -23.56 -0.96 4.65
C ARG A 23 -24.15 -2.34 4.43
N SER A 24 -25.32 -2.41 3.82
CA SER A 24 -26.03 -3.66 3.53
C SER A 24 -25.23 -4.59 2.62
N VAL A 25 -24.60 -4.06 1.56
CA VAL A 25 -23.69 -4.81 0.67
C VAL A 25 -22.49 -5.37 1.44
N ARG A 26 -21.90 -4.57 2.33
CA ARG A 26 -20.74 -4.98 3.12
C ARG A 26 -21.12 -6.05 4.14
N ALA A 27 -22.26 -5.90 4.81
CA ALA A 27 -22.79 -6.87 5.76
C ALA A 27 -23.08 -8.22 5.10
N LEU A 28 -23.71 -8.21 3.92
CA LEU A 28 -23.96 -9.42 3.15
C LEU A 28 -22.67 -10.09 2.67
N HIS A 29 -21.65 -9.29 2.34
CA HIS A 29 -20.33 -9.80 1.98
C HIS A 29 -19.64 -10.52 3.16
N PHE A 30 -19.76 -9.99 4.38
CA PHE A 30 -19.16 -10.61 5.57
C PHE A 30 -20.01 -11.72 6.20
N SER A 31 -21.34 -11.66 6.06
CA SER A 31 -22.23 -12.74 6.50
C SER A 31 -22.29 -13.91 5.50
N GLY A 32 -21.78 -13.73 4.28
CA GLY A 32 -21.72 -14.76 3.25
C GLY A 32 -23.09 -15.12 2.65
N ASN A 33 -24.05 -14.19 2.67
CA ASN A 33 -25.45 -14.38 2.26
C ASN A 33 -26.17 -15.56 2.96
N ALA A 34 -25.74 -15.97 4.16
CA ALA A 34 -26.29 -17.16 4.82
C ALA A 34 -27.74 -16.95 5.34
N ASN A 35 -28.04 -15.78 5.89
CA ASN A 35 -29.36 -15.37 6.36
C ASN A 35 -29.43 -13.84 6.53
N LEU A 36 -30.65 -13.30 6.64
CA LEU A 36 -30.88 -11.84 6.78
C LEU A 36 -30.44 -11.37 8.17
N GLU A 37 -30.77 -12.14 9.19
CA GLU A 37 -30.50 -11.81 10.59
C GLU A 37 -29.00 -11.70 10.91
N SER A 38 -28.14 -12.54 10.33
CA SER A 38 -26.68 -12.40 10.55
C SER A 38 -26.10 -11.19 9.84
N ALA A 39 -26.69 -10.77 8.70
CA ALA A 39 -26.29 -9.52 8.07
C ALA A 39 -26.69 -8.32 8.94
N VAL A 40 -27.89 -8.33 9.54
CA VAL A 40 -28.32 -7.32 10.50
C VAL A 40 -27.46 -7.34 11.77
N ASN A 41 -27.15 -8.51 12.33
CA ASN A 41 -26.28 -8.64 13.50
C ASN A 41 -24.89 -8.06 13.22
N TRP A 42 -24.32 -8.34 12.04
CA TRP A 42 -23.05 -7.77 11.64
C TRP A 42 -23.10 -6.24 11.50
N LEU A 43 -24.19 -5.69 10.97
CA LEU A 43 -24.40 -4.23 10.89
C LEU A 43 -24.43 -3.57 12.27
N LEU A 44 -25.11 -4.19 13.23
CA LEU A 44 -25.22 -3.69 14.60
C LEU A 44 -23.89 -3.75 15.35
N GLU A 45 -23.13 -4.83 15.17
CA GLU A 45 -21.81 -4.98 15.80
C GLU A 45 -20.78 -3.95 15.29
N HIS A 46 -20.97 -3.45 14.07
CA HIS A 46 -20.01 -2.56 13.43
C HIS A 46 -20.49 -1.11 13.32
N GLU A 47 -21.73 -0.76 13.68
CA GLU A 47 -22.36 0.57 13.46
C GLU A 47 -21.50 1.81 13.81
N SER A 48 -20.56 1.69 14.75
CA SER A 48 -19.67 2.77 15.21
C SER A 48 -18.39 2.98 14.37
N ASP A 49 -18.12 2.15 13.36
CA ASP A 49 -16.91 2.27 12.55
C ASP A 49 -17.06 3.37 11.46
N PRO A 50 -16.21 4.41 11.47
CA PRO A 50 -16.30 5.54 10.53
C PRO A 50 -15.97 5.17 9.07
N ASP A 51 -15.45 3.97 8.83
CA ASP A 51 -15.05 3.46 7.51
C ASP A 51 -16.08 2.51 6.88
N ILE A 52 -17.24 2.30 7.52
CA ILE A 52 -18.28 1.39 7.00
C ILE A 52 -18.95 1.92 5.75
N ASP A 53 -19.14 3.24 5.68
CA ASP A 53 -19.78 3.90 4.54
C ASP A 53 -18.86 3.99 3.31
N GLN A 54 -17.60 3.55 3.41
CA GLN A 54 -16.71 3.48 2.27
C GLN A 54 -17.08 2.30 1.37
N LEU A 55 -17.73 2.63 0.24
CA LEU A 55 -18.10 1.72 -0.84
C LEU A 55 -16.89 0.90 -1.33
N PRO A 56 -16.89 -0.44 -1.25
CA PRO A 56 -15.96 -1.26 -2.01
C PRO A 56 -16.43 -1.33 -3.48
N LEU A 57 -15.61 -0.84 -4.40
CA LEU A 57 -15.79 -1.04 -5.83
C LEU A 57 -15.61 -2.53 -6.16
N VAL A 58 -16.70 -3.29 -6.37
CA VAL A 58 -16.92 -4.27 -7.45
C VAL A 58 -18.30 -4.93 -7.22
N LEU A 59 -19.33 -4.43 -7.91
CA LEU A 59 -20.62 -5.15 -8.07
C LEU A 59 -20.60 -5.80 -9.46
N ARG A 60 -20.69 -7.14 -9.55
CA ARG A 60 -21.06 -7.85 -10.79
C ARG A 60 -22.39 -8.56 -10.55
N GLU A 61 -23.38 -8.17 -11.35
CA GLU A 61 -24.75 -8.68 -11.26
C GLU A 61 -24.87 -10.04 -11.97
N ILE A 62 -25.45 -11.03 -11.28
CA ILE A 62 -26.12 -12.17 -11.88
C ILE A 62 -27.37 -12.40 -11.03
N SER A 63 -28.54 -12.41 -11.67
CA SER A 63 -29.78 -12.80 -11.04
C SER A 63 -29.76 -14.30 -10.81
N ILE A 64 -29.76 -14.73 -9.55
CA ILE A 64 -30.04 -16.11 -9.18
C ILE A 64 -31.34 -16.06 -8.39
N GLU A 65 -32.42 -16.56 -8.99
CA GLU A 65 -33.65 -16.85 -8.28
C GLU A 65 -33.39 -18.01 -7.33
N CYS A 66 -33.45 -17.77 -6.03
CA CYS A 66 -33.46 -18.82 -5.02
C CYS A 66 -34.91 -19.01 -4.55
N GLY A 67 -35.52 -20.12 -4.99
CA GLY A 67 -36.76 -20.66 -4.45
C GLY A 67 -36.49 -21.41 -3.14
N ASP A 68 -37.43 -21.28 -2.22
CA ASP A 68 -37.31 -21.68 -0.82
C ASP A 68 -37.66 -23.17 -0.58
N THR A 69 -36.94 -23.75 0.39
CA THR A 69 -37.30 -24.86 1.30
C THR A 69 -37.40 -26.34 0.83
N SER A 70 -36.51 -27.12 1.44
CA SER A 70 -36.68 -28.41 2.13
C SER A 70 -37.27 -29.67 1.47
N ASN A 71 -36.48 -30.74 1.63
CA ASN A 71 -36.85 -32.14 1.88
C ASN A 71 -37.48 -32.97 0.74
N GLU A 72 -36.69 -33.86 0.13
CA GLU A 72 -36.80 -35.33 0.25
C GLU A 72 -36.12 -36.09 -0.91
N VAL A 73 -35.27 -37.05 -0.53
CA VAL A 73 -35.17 -38.43 -1.04
C VAL A 73 -35.23 -38.70 -2.57
N ARG A 74 -34.08 -39.24 -3.04
CA ARG A 74 -33.86 -40.22 -4.14
C ARG A 74 -34.25 -39.86 -5.57
N ASN A 75 -33.18 -39.67 -6.35
CA ASN A 75 -32.81 -40.43 -7.54
C ASN A 75 -33.92 -40.86 -8.50
N GLY A 76 -34.00 -40.15 -9.63
CA GLY A 76 -34.60 -40.66 -10.83
C GLY A 76 -34.46 -39.71 -12.01
N VAL A 77 -33.52 -40.04 -12.90
CA VAL A 77 -33.59 -39.86 -14.37
C VAL A 77 -33.56 -38.42 -14.91
N GLN A 78 -32.55 -38.08 -15.70
CA GLN A 78 -32.61 -38.03 -17.18
C GLN A 78 -31.45 -37.21 -17.72
N GLU A 79 -30.52 -37.88 -18.41
CA GLU A 79 -29.85 -37.31 -19.57
C GLU A 79 -30.93 -36.90 -20.57
N THR A 80 -30.79 -35.74 -21.21
CA THR A 80 -31.09 -35.59 -22.64
C THR A 80 -30.35 -34.38 -23.18
N ARG A 81 -29.28 -34.70 -23.91
CA ARG A 81 -28.68 -33.84 -24.92
C ARG A 81 -29.59 -33.76 -26.14
N ASP A 82 -29.57 -32.59 -26.76
CA ASP A 82 -29.52 -32.34 -28.21
C ASP A 82 -30.36 -33.24 -29.13
N THR A 83 -31.40 -32.66 -29.75
CA THR A 83 -31.40 -32.30 -31.19
C THR A 83 -32.75 -31.70 -31.57
N VAL A 84 -32.75 -30.47 -32.09
CA VAL A 84 -33.91 -29.86 -32.75
C VAL A 84 -33.83 -30.27 -34.23
N GLU A 85 -34.61 -31.29 -34.61
CA GLU A 85 -34.88 -31.63 -36.00
C GLU A 85 -35.97 -30.70 -36.56
N GLU A 86 -35.76 -30.28 -37.81
CA GLU A 86 -36.70 -29.53 -38.65
C GLU A 86 -37.98 -30.33 -38.90
N GLN A 87 -39.13 -29.74 -38.56
CA GLN A 87 -40.44 -30.26 -38.93
C GLN A 87 -40.83 -29.79 -40.34
N LYS A 88 -41.01 -30.77 -41.24
CA LYS A 88 -41.73 -30.65 -42.52
C LYS A 88 -43.22 -30.92 -42.25
N PRO A 89 -44.19 -30.20 -42.86
CA PRO A 89 -45.59 -30.42 -42.54
C PRO A 89 -46.11 -31.74 -43.13
N GLU A 90 -46.87 -32.44 -42.31
CA GLU A 90 -47.44 -33.77 -42.53
C GLU A 90 -48.64 -33.75 -43.49
N GLU A 91 -48.70 -34.79 -44.32
CA GLU A 91 -49.80 -35.21 -45.18
C GLU A 91 -50.88 -35.89 -44.31
N GLN A 92 -52.08 -35.28 -44.22
CA GLN A 92 -53.23 -35.92 -43.59
C GLN A 92 -54.15 -36.52 -44.65
N THR A 93 -54.25 -37.84 -44.62
CA THR A 93 -55.29 -38.61 -45.28
C THR A 93 -56.56 -38.53 -44.44
N GLU A 94 -57.63 -37.96 -44.99
CA GLU A 94 -58.97 -38.05 -44.43
C GLU A 94 -59.93 -38.60 -45.49
N THR A 95 -60.70 -39.60 -45.07
CA THR A 95 -61.49 -40.49 -45.90
C THR A 95 -62.86 -39.90 -46.27
N GLY A 96 -63.12 -39.81 -47.58
CA GLY A 96 -64.37 -40.22 -48.22
C GLY A 96 -65.66 -39.41 -48.02
N ARG A 97 -66.07 -38.68 -49.07
CA ARG A 97 -67.41 -38.86 -49.69
C ARG A 97 -67.48 -38.26 -51.10
N GLN A 98 -68.22 -38.97 -51.94
CA GLN A 98 -68.40 -38.81 -53.38
C GLN A 98 -68.92 -37.42 -53.79
N ASN A 99 -68.46 -36.90 -54.93
CA ASN A 99 -69.34 -36.59 -56.07
C ASN A 99 -68.51 -36.19 -57.31
N GLU A 100 -68.80 -36.87 -58.41
CA GLU A 100 -68.39 -36.55 -59.77
C GLU A 100 -68.90 -35.14 -60.14
N THR A 101 -68.06 -34.29 -60.71
CA THR A 101 -68.37 -33.60 -61.98
C THR A 101 -67.19 -32.77 -62.48
N SER A 102 -66.96 -32.87 -63.79
CA SER A 102 -66.39 -31.85 -64.65
C SER A 102 -64.86 -31.70 -64.67
N GLN A 103 -64.28 -32.44 -65.60
CA GLN A 103 -63.23 -31.95 -66.48
C GLN A 103 -63.49 -30.48 -66.84
N LEU A 104 -62.71 -29.57 -66.27
CA LEU A 104 -62.47 -28.25 -66.82
C LEU A 104 -60.95 -28.13 -66.87
N GLU A 105 -60.45 -27.99 -68.09
CA GLU A 105 -59.05 -27.70 -68.40
C GLU A 105 -58.62 -26.52 -67.53
N ARG A 106 -57.76 -26.80 -66.54
CA ARG A 106 -57.15 -25.75 -65.72
C ARG A 106 -56.13 -25.06 -66.62
N GLU A 107 -56.43 -23.83 -67.00
CA GLU A 107 -55.61 -23.01 -67.88
C GLU A 107 -54.14 -23.03 -67.40
N PRO A 108 -53.19 -23.55 -68.20
CA PRO A 108 -51.79 -23.72 -67.75
C PRO A 108 -51.11 -22.40 -67.37
N ASN A 109 -51.66 -21.27 -67.80
CA ASN A 109 -51.17 -19.93 -67.46
C ASN A 109 -51.48 -19.50 -66.01
N ALA A 110 -52.55 -20.01 -65.37
CA ALA A 110 -52.91 -19.60 -64.01
C ALA A 110 -52.00 -20.25 -62.96
N ASP A 111 -51.67 -21.53 -63.15
CA ASP A 111 -50.80 -22.30 -62.27
C ASP A 111 -49.34 -21.77 -62.32
N GLU A 112 -48.86 -21.34 -63.49
CA GLU A 112 -47.54 -20.69 -63.64
C GLU A 112 -47.47 -19.32 -62.94
N GLN A 113 -48.57 -18.55 -62.97
CA GLN A 113 -48.63 -17.23 -62.32
C GLN A 113 -48.62 -17.36 -60.79
N GLU A 114 -49.33 -18.35 -60.24
CA GLU A 114 -49.31 -18.67 -58.80
C GLU A 114 -47.92 -19.14 -58.34
N GLU A 115 -47.20 -19.91 -59.16
CA GLU A 115 -45.83 -20.33 -58.86
C GLU A 115 -44.84 -19.14 -58.90
N GLN A 116 -45.04 -18.19 -59.81
CA GLN A 116 -44.26 -16.94 -59.83
C GLN A 116 -44.54 -16.07 -58.61
N ASP A 117 -45.80 -15.95 -58.19
CA ASP A 117 -46.17 -15.12 -57.04
C ASP A 117 -45.72 -15.74 -55.72
N THR A 118 -45.81 -17.07 -55.56
CA THR A 118 -45.21 -17.78 -54.41
C THR A 118 -43.69 -17.62 -54.37
N LYS A 119 -42.98 -17.72 -55.52
CA LYS A 119 -41.54 -17.44 -55.59
C LYS A 119 -41.21 -15.98 -55.21
N ARG A 120 -42.01 -15.00 -55.66
CA ARG A 120 -41.85 -13.58 -55.28
C ARG A 120 -42.08 -13.37 -53.77
N ILE A 121 -43.12 -13.98 -53.20
CA ILE A 121 -43.42 -13.89 -51.76
C ILE A 121 -42.25 -14.49 -50.95
N LEU A 122 -41.77 -15.68 -51.32
CA LEU A 122 -40.63 -16.31 -50.66
C LEU A 122 -39.34 -15.47 -50.79
N ALA A 123 -39.10 -14.87 -51.95
CA ALA A 123 -37.96 -13.97 -52.16
C ALA A 123 -38.04 -12.73 -51.26
N LEU A 124 -39.22 -12.11 -51.11
CA LEU A 124 -39.44 -10.99 -50.20
C LEU A 124 -39.24 -11.38 -48.72
N TYR A 125 -39.72 -12.55 -48.31
CA TYR A 125 -39.48 -13.08 -46.96
C TYR A 125 -38.00 -13.30 -46.67
N LYS A 126 -37.26 -13.89 -47.61
CA LYS A 126 -35.81 -14.09 -47.50
C LYS A 126 -35.07 -12.75 -47.41
N GLN A 127 -35.41 -11.80 -48.28
CA GLN A 127 -34.84 -10.46 -48.25
C GLN A 127 -35.08 -9.75 -46.92
N LYS A 128 -36.31 -9.81 -46.38
CA LYS A 128 -36.66 -9.21 -45.09
C LYS A 128 -35.85 -9.83 -43.94
N ARG A 129 -35.67 -11.15 -43.92
CA ARG A 129 -34.84 -11.85 -42.91
C ARG A 129 -33.36 -11.43 -42.99
N ASP A 130 -32.83 -11.26 -44.20
CA ASP A 130 -31.45 -10.80 -44.43
C ASP A 130 -31.27 -9.31 -44.07
N GLU A 131 -32.28 -8.47 -44.30
CA GLU A 131 -32.29 -7.07 -43.91
C GLU A 131 -32.40 -6.90 -42.39
N GLU A 132 -33.26 -7.68 -41.73
CA GLU A 132 -33.35 -7.73 -40.27
C GLU A 132 -32.05 -8.24 -39.64
N GLY A 133 -31.41 -9.26 -40.23
CA GLY A 133 -30.08 -9.73 -39.83
C GLY A 133 -29.02 -8.64 -39.94
N ARG A 134 -29.00 -7.90 -41.07
CA ARG A 134 -28.10 -6.75 -41.28
C ARG A 134 -28.40 -5.59 -40.33
N ALA A 135 -29.67 -5.30 -40.03
CA ALA A 135 -30.07 -4.27 -39.08
C ALA A 135 -29.64 -4.63 -37.65
N ARG A 136 -29.84 -5.88 -37.22
CA ARG A 136 -29.35 -6.40 -35.93
C ARG A 136 -27.83 -6.34 -35.84
N GLY A 137 -27.12 -6.64 -36.93
CA GLY A 137 -25.67 -6.49 -37.02
C GLY A 137 -25.20 -5.04 -36.82
N ARG A 138 -25.88 -4.08 -37.45
CA ARG A 138 -25.60 -2.63 -37.27
C ARG A 138 -25.80 -2.19 -35.83
N ILE A 139 -26.92 -2.58 -35.20
CA ILE A 139 -27.20 -2.24 -33.79
C ILE A 139 -26.14 -2.84 -32.85
N ARG A 140 -25.75 -4.11 -33.09
CA ARG A 140 -24.69 -4.76 -32.29
C ARG A 140 -23.36 -4.03 -32.40
N ASN A 141 -22.97 -3.63 -33.62
CA ASN A 141 -21.72 -2.91 -33.84
C ASN A 141 -21.75 -1.52 -33.18
N GLN A 142 -22.85 -0.77 -33.31
CA GLN A 142 -23.02 0.52 -32.62
C GLN A 142 -22.92 0.37 -31.10
N LEU A 143 -23.61 -0.61 -30.50
CA LEU A 143 -23.51 -0.85 -29.06
C LEU A 143 -22.08 -1.18 -28.63
N GLN A 144 -21.33 -1.91 -29.45
CA GLN A 144 -19.93 -2.23 -29.14
C GLN A 144 -19.01 -1.00 -29.25
N GLU A 145 -19.26 -0.11 -30.21
CA GLU A 145 -18.55 1.16 -30.37
C GLU A 145 -18.86 2.09 -29.20
N ASP A 146 -20.12 2.29 -28.85
CA ASP A 146 -20.54 3.11 -27.70
C ASP A 146 -19.92 2.62 -26.38
N GLN A 147 -19.88 1.31 -26.17
CA GLN A 147 -19.24 0.72 -24.98
C GLN A 147 -17.73 1.00 -24.98
N ARG A 148 -17.05 0.90 -26.13
CA ARG A 148 -15.62 1.23 -26.25
C ARG A 148 -15.35 2.71 -26.01
N GLU A 149 -16.20 3.59 -26.53
CA GLU A 149 -16.10 5.04 -26.33
C GLU A 149 -16.32 5.41 -24.87
N ARG A 150 -17.31 4.82 -24.20
CA ARG A 150 -17.54 5.01 -22.76
C ARG A 150 -16.33 4.60 -21.93
N ILE A 151 -15.70 3.47 -22.26
CA ILE A 151 -14.49 3.02 -21.57
C ILE A 151 -13.32 3.99 -21.83
N ARG A 152 -13.17 4.45 -23.07
CA ARG A 152 -12.13 5.43 -23.44
C ARG A 152 -12.33 6.75 -22.69
N ALA A 153 -13.54 7.33 -22.73
CA ALA A 153 -13.86 8.56 -22.05
C ALA A 153 -13.67 8.45 -20.52
N ALA A 154 -14.04 7.32 -19.92
CA ALA A 154 -13.81 7.08 -18.50
C ALA A 154 -12.31 7.04 -18.15
N LYS A 155 -11.50 6.41 -19.01
CA LYS A 155 -10.04 6.37 -18.85
C LYS A 155 -9.42 7.75 -18.99
N ASP A 156 -9.80 8.51 -20.01
CA ASP A 156 -9.30 9.86 -20.27
C ASP A 156 -9.66 10.81 -19.12
N LEU A 157 -10.87 10.68 -18.56
CA LEU A 157 -11.29 11.45 -17.38
C LEU A 157 -10.46 11.11 -16.13
N MET A 158 -10.16 9.83 -15.90
CA MET A 158 -9.27 9.43 -14.79
C MET A 158 -7.83 9.94 -15.00
N GLU A 159 -7.33 9.93 -16.23
CA GLU A 159 -6.01 10.44 -16.56
C GLU A 159 -5.92 11.97 -16.41
N ALA A 160 -6.96 12.70 -16.86
CA ALA A 160 -7.10 14.14 -16.63
C ALA A 160 -7.14 14.48 -15.14
N LYS A 161 -7.86 13.69 -14.32
CA LYS A 161 -7.88 13.87 -12.86
C LYS A 161 -6.49 13.66 -12.25
N ARG A 162 -5.79 12.59 -12.65
CA ARG A 162 -4.45 12.27 -12.15
C ARG A 162 -3.43 13.36 -12.50
N THR A 163 -3.47 13.89 -13.71
CA THR A 163 -2.57 14.97 -14.15
C THR A 163 -2.86 16.28 -13.41
N LEU A 164 -4.14 16.61 -13.16
CA LEU A 164 -4.51 17.76 -12.34
C LEU A 164 -4.00 17.64 -10.90
N GLU A 165 -4.18 16.48 -10.27
CA GLU A 165 -3.66 16.20 -8.92
C GLU A 165 -2.12 16.26 -8.87
N GLU A 166 -1.43 15.71 -9.88
CA GLU A 166 0.03 15.78 -9.97
C GLU A 166 0.51 17.22 -10.15
N ASN A 167 -0.18 18.02 -10.97
CA ASN A 167 0.13 19.44 -11.15
C ASN A 167 -0.10 20.24 -9.86
N GLN A 168 -1.16 19.94 -9.10
CA GLN A 168 -1.38 20.54 -7.78
C GLN A 168 -0.23 20.19 -6.81
N ARG A 169 0.19 18.91 -6.78
CA ARG A 169 1.32 18.48 -5.95
C ARG A 169 2.63 19.16 -6.37
N LYS A 170 2.89 19.29 -7.68
CA LYS A 170 4.06 20.00 -8.21
C LYS A 170 4.06 21.46 -7.75
N ARG A 171 2.95 22.18 -7.90
CA ARG A 171 2.82 23.57 -7.43
C ARG A 171 3.08 23.71 -5.92
N MET A 172 2.54 22.79 -5.11
CA MET A 172 2.77 22.79 -3.66
C MET A 172 4.25 22.54 -3.30
N MET A 173 4.92 21.64 -4.02
CA MET A 173 6.34 21.36 -3.82
C MET A 173 7.22 22.52 -4.27
N GLU A 174 6.93 23.10 -5.43
CA GLU A 174 7.63 24.27 -5.96
C GLU A 174 7.47 25.49 -5.03
N SER A 175 6.27 25.73 -4.49
CA SER A 175 6.05 26.76 -3.46
C SER A 175 6.94 26.52 -2.25
N ARG A 176 7.01 25.29 -1.71
CA ARG A 176 7.88 24.96 -0.57
C ARG A 176 9.36 25.16 -0.87
N ILE A 177 9.79 24.83 -2.08
CA ILE A 177 11.19 25.02 -2.50
C ILE A 177 11.49 26.53 -2.62
N ALA A 178 10.57 27.30 -3.21
CA ALA A 178 10.70 28.75 -3.32
C ALA A 178 10.74 29.42 -1.94
N ASP A 179 9.86 29.05 -1.02
CA ASP A 179 9.85 29.56 0.36
C ASP A 179 11.16 29.25 1.08
N GLN A 180 11.67 28.02 0.93
CA GLN A 180 12.97 27.63 1.49
C GLN A 180 14.14 28.39 0.86
N GLU A 181 14.10 28.67 -0.44
CA GLU A 181 15.13 29.43 -1.13
C GLU A 181 15.09 30.90 -0.72
N GLU A 182 13.90 31.49 -0.59
CA GLU A 182 13.72 32.85 -0.09
C GLU A 182 14.19 32.97 1.36
N GLU A 183 13.86 32.00 2.22
CA GLU A 183 14.35 31.96 3.59
C GLU A 183 15.89 31.86 3.64
N LYS A 184 16.51 31.04 2.77
CA LYS A 184 17.97 30.96 2.66
C LYS A 184 18.58 32.30 2.23
N ARG A 185 18.02 32.95 1.22
CA ARG A 185 18.47 34.29 0.78
C ARG A 185 18.29 35.32 1.90
N ALA A 186 17.20 35.28 2.65
CA ALA A 186 16.97 36.17 3.80
C ALA A 186 17.99 35.92 4.93
N ARG A 187 18.26 34.66 5.25
CA ARG A 187 19.28 34.26 6.23
C ARG A 187 20.68 34.71 5.80
N GLU A 188 21.02 34.62 4.51
CA GLU A 188 22.29 35.12 3.98
C GLU A 188 22.40 36.65 4.07
N ARG A 189 21.33 37.40 3.77
CA ARG A 189 21.29 38.86 3.98
C ARG A 189 21.53 39.25 5.44
N ILE A 190 20.91 38.53 6.38
CA ILE A 190 21.15 38.76 7.81
C ILE A 190 22.60 38.45 8.18
N ARG A 191 23.15 37.34 7.69
CA ARG A 191 24.56 36.97 7.93
C ARG A 191 25.52 38.04 7.40
N GLN A 192 25.29 38.56 6.20
CA GLN A 192 26.08 39.66 5.63
C GLN A 192 26.00 40.89 6.53
N ARG A 193 24.79 41.30 6.92
CA ARG A 193 24.60 42.47 7.79
C ARG A 193 25.29 42.33 9.15
N ILE A 194 25.29 41.14 9.75
CA ILE A 194 26.04 40.85 10.98
C ILE A 194 27.55 40.91 10.73
N ALA A 195 28.04 40.39 9.60
CA ALA A 195 29.45 40.43 9.26
C ALA A 195 29.95 41.87 9.04
N ASP A 196 29.14 42.70 8.36
CA ASP A 196 29.41 44.10 8.11
C ASP A 196 29.40 44.91 9.42
N ASP A 197 28.37 44.76 10.26
CA ASP A 197 28.32 45.41 11.58
C ASP A 197 29.49 44.96 12.48
N LYS A 198 29.87 43.68 12.43
CA LYS A 198 31.07 43.16 13.12
C LYS A 198 32.35 43.77 12.56
N ALA A 199 32.45 43.98 11.25
CA ALA A 199 33.61 44.59 10.59
C ALA A 199 33.69 46.10 10.88
N GLU A 200 32.57 46.82 10.88
CA GLU A 200 32.48 48.23 11.25
C GLU A 200 32.88 48.44 12.71
N ARG A 201 32.35 47.64 13.65
CA ARG A 201 32.78 47.67 15.05
C ARG A 201 34.26 47.36 15.21
N ARG A 202 34.82 46.41 14.44
CA ARG A 202 36.28 46.14 14.42
C ARG A 202 37.08 47.33 13.87
N ARG A 203 36.60 48.02 12.82
CA ARG A 203 37.24 49.23 12.27
C ARG A 203 37.21 50.38 13.27
N GLN A 204 36.08 50.59 13.96
CA GLN A 204 35.91 51.67 14.93
C GLN A 204 36.75 51.46 16.20
N LEU A 205 37.05 50.20 16.56
CA LEU A 205 37.94 49.83 17.65
C LEU A 205 39.44 49.78 17.25
N GLY A 206 39.79 50.04 15.98
CA GLY A 206 41.18 50.16 15.53
C GLY A 206 42.00 48.87 15.50
N LEU A 207 41.38 47.68 15.43
CA LEU A 207 42.11 46.39 15.37
C LEU A 207 42.57 46.04 13.94
N PRO A 208 43.85 45.61 13.73
CA PRO A 208 44.35 45.17 12.43
C PRO A 208 43.63 43.93 11.86
N GLN A 209 43.65 43.78 10.52
CA GLN A 209 43.08 42.62 9.80
C GLN A 209 43.76 41.31 10.23
N GLU A 210 42.96 40.33 10.64
CA GLU A 210 43.43 38.96 10.80
C GLU A 210 43.38 38.23 9.46
N ASN A 211 44.55 37.81 8.98
CA ASN A 211 44.69 36.73 8.03
C ASN A 211 44.12 35.44 8.64
N PRO A 212 43.56 34.50 7.85
CA PRO A 212 42.98 33.25 8.35
C PRO A 212 44.02 32.21 8.79
N SER A 213 45.12 32.64 9.41
CA SER A 213 46.17 31.79 9.94
C SER A 213 46.92 32.50 11.06
N ALA A 214 46.36 32.48 12.28
CA ALA A 214 47.11 32.48 13.55
C ALA A 214 46.15 32.44 14.74
N SER A 215 46.22 31.34 15.49
CA SER A 215 46.04 31.19 16.94
C SER A 215 45.29 32.32 17.69
N ALA A 216 44.01 32.07 18.01
CA ALA A 216 43.35 32.76 19.11
C ALA A 216 43.58 31.97 20.41
N ALA A 217 44.08 32.70 21.40
CA ALA A 217 44.52 32.25 22.68
C ALA A 217 43.52 31.36 23.45
N VAL A 218 44.14 30.42 24.17
CA VAL A 218 43.60 29.59 25.23
C VAL A 218 42.74 30.40 26.19
N ILE A 219 41.43 30.16 26.14
CA ILE A 219 40.56 30.22 27.31
C ILE A 219 40.12 28.79 27.54
N THR A 220 40.57 28.21 28.64
CA THR A 220 40.16 26.89 29.10
C THR A 220 38.70 26.92 29.56
N PRO A 221 37.80 26.09 29.01
CA PRO A 221 36.73 25.50 29.78
C PRO A 221 37.22 24.13 30.26
N THR A 222 37.47 24.06 31.57
CA THR A 222 37.17 22.92 32.43
C THR A 222 36.81 21.61 31.71
N LYS A 223 37.82 20.75 31.68
CA LYS A 223 37.80 19.30 31.43
C LYS A 223 36.54 18.62 32.00
N VAL A 224 35.64 18.16 31.13
CA VAL A 224 34.63 17.13 31.46
C VAL A 224 34.79 15.91 30.55
N LYS A 225 35.46 14.91 31.14
CA LYS A 225 35.35 13.44 31.06
C LYS A 225 35.21 12.75 29.67
N PRO A 226 36.32 12.25 29.11
CA PRO A 226 36.33 11.11 28.17
C PRO A 226 35.76 9.82 28.80
N VAL A 227 35.89 9.66 30.11
CA VAL A 227 35.48 8.47 30.87
C VAL A 227 33.95 8.27 30.85
N GLU A 228 33.16 9.34 30.89
CA GLU A 228 31.69 9.24 30.91
C GLU A 228 31.09 8.82 29.56
N ARG A 229 31.77 9.13 28.45
CA ARG A 229 31.36 8.71 27.10
C ARG A 229 31.59 7.22 26.86
N VAL A 230 32.70 6.69 27.37
CA VAL A 230 33.02 5.25 27.30
C VAL A 230 32.03 4.44 28.13
N ILE A 231 31.64 4.94 29.32
CA ILE A 231 30.64 4.29 30.19
C ILE A 231 29.26 4.18 29.50
N LYS A 232 28.82 5.25 28.80
CA LYS A 232 27.55 5.22 28.06
C LYS A 232 27.57 4.22 26.89
N SER A 233 28.72 4.03 26.24
CA SER A 233 28.86 3.06 25.14
C SER A 233 28.69 1.61 25.60
N GLU A 234 29.21 1.26 26.78
CA GLU A 234 29.04 -0.09 27.35
C GLU A 234 27.61 -0.30 27.86
N GLN A 235 27.00 0.71 28.47
CA GLN A 235 25.59 0.66 28.89
C GLN A 235 24.63 0.47 27.70
N LEU A 236 24.92 1.11 26.56
CA LEU A 236 24.16 0.90 25.31
C LEU A 236 24.26 -0.57 24.87
N ARG A 237 25.46 -1.17 24.90
CA ARG A 237 25.65 -2.59 24.56
C ARG A 237 24.91 -3.52 25.52
N ASP A 238 24.89 -3.19 26.81
CA ASP A 238 24.19 -3.99 27.82
C ASP A 238 22.67 -3.93 27.67
N CYS A 239 22.10 -2.78 27.32
CA CYS A 239 20.67 -2.68 26.97
C CYS A 239 20.32 -3.57 25.77
N LEU A 240 21.13 -3.54 24.71
CA LEU A 240 20.93 -4.36 23.52
C LEU A 240 21.12 -5.87 23.81
N ARG A 241 22.09 -6.22 24.66
CA ARG A 241 22.32 -7.60 25.11
C ARG A 241 21.15 -8.12 25.94
N THR A 242 20.61 -7.29 26.84
CA THR A 242 19.45 -7.60 27.68
C THR A 242 18.20 -7.79 26.83
N LEU A 243 17.97 -6.88 25.87
CA LEU A 243 16.86 -6.98 24.91
C LEU A 243 16.93 -8.29 24.12
N LYS A 244 18.12 -8.69 23.67
CA LYS A 244 18.34 -9.99 22.99
C LYS A 244 18.19 -11.19 23.92
N LYS A 245 18.58 -11.07 25.20
CA LYS A 245 18.52 -12.16 26.18
C LYS A 245 17.09 -12.44 26.67
N ASN A 246 16.27 -11.40 26.79
CA ASN A 246 14.90 -11.51 27.29
C ASN A 246 13.91 -11.96 26.22
N HIS A 247 14.21 -11.68 24.93
CA HIS A 247 13.39 -12.10 23.80
C HIS A 247 14.13 -13.14 22.93
N LYS A 248 14.69 -14.16 23.57
CA LYS A 248 15.36 -15.28 22.88
C LYS A 248 14.37 -16.10 22.03
N ASP A 249 13.11 -16.13 22.43
CA ASP A 249 12.06 -16.94 21.79
C ASP A 249 11.45 -16.28 20.54
N ASP A 250 11.61 -14.95 20.37
CA ASP A 250 11.17 -14.22 19.17
C ASP A 250 12.30 -13.33 18.62
N PRO A 251 13.22 -13.89 17.81
CA PRO A 251 14.27 -13.12 17.16
C PRO A 251 13.72 -12.07 16.18
N ALA A 252 12.49 -12.26 15.67
CA ALA A 252 11.87 -11.32 14.77
C ALA A 252 11.34 -10.08 15.51
N ALA A 253 10.85 -10.20 16.74
CA ALA A 253 10.54 -9.05 17.60
C ALA A 253 11.78 -8.21 17.89
N VAL A 254 12.88 -8.88 18.24
CA VAL A 254 14.18 -8.25 18.48
C VAL A 254 14.65 -7.49 17.23
N ALA A 255 14.57 -8.11 16.05
CA ALA A 255 14.87 -7.48 14.77
C ALA A 255 14.01 -6.24 14.50
N ARG A 256 12.68 -6.31 14.71
CA ARG A 256 11.77 -5.16 14.55
C ARG A 256 12.11 -4.03 15.52
N ALA A 257 12.49 -4.33 16.76
CA ALA A 257 12.89 -3.36 17.76
C ALA A 257 14.14 -2.57 17.33
N TYR A 258 15.19 -3.31 16.96
CA TYR A 258 16.44 -2.72 16.46
C TYR A 258 16.21 -1.84 15.23
N GLN A 259 15.32 -2.23 14.31
CA GLN A 259 14.98 -1.41 13.15
C GLN A 259 14.34 -0.07 13.54
N ILE A 260 13.40 -0.07 14.48
CA ILE A 260 12.76 1.16 14.94
C ILE A 260 13.74 2.04 15.70
N LEU A 261 14.56 1.47 16.59
CA LEU A 261 15.61 2.20 17.32
C LEU A 261 16.60 2.86 16.35
N LEU A 262 17.08 2.12 15.35
CA LEU A 262 17.96 2.66 14.32
C LEU A 262 17.29 3.77 13.51
N LYS A 263 16.01 3.61 13.16
CA LYS A 263 15.24 4.63 12.43
C LYS A 263 15.12 5.92 13.22
N ILE A 264 14.86 5.83 14.52
CA ILE A 264 14.76 6.98 15.42
C ILE A 264 16.11 7.73 15.46
N VAL A 265 17.20 7.02 15.76
CA VAL A 265 18.55 7.61 15.84
C VAL A 265 18.97 8.20 14.50
N ALA A 266 18.74 7.48 13.39
CA ALA A 266 19.10 7.95 12.06
C ALA A 266 18.30 9.19 11.62
N ASN A 267 17.02 9.29 11.99
CA ASN A 267 16.20 10.46 11.68
C ASN A 267 16.72 11.71 12.40
N ILE A 268 17.13 11.58 13.66
CA ILE A 268 17.71 12.69 14.44
C ILE A 268 19.08 13.09 13.90
N VAL A 269 19.94 12.13 13.58
CA VAL A 269 21.27 12.42 13.01
C VAL A 269 21.15 13.15 11.67
N LYS A 270 20.16 12.77 10.84
CA LYS A 270 19.92 13.43 9.54
C LYS A 270 19.32 14.81 9.67
N ASN A 271 18.38 14.98 10.59
CA ASN A 271 17.62 16.22 10.75
C ASN A 271 17.58 16.61 12.23
N PRO A 272 18.71 17.09 12.78
CA PRO A 272 18.81 17.35 14.20
C PRO A 272 17.84 18.45 14.63
N GLU A 273 17.60 19.48 13.82
CA GLU A 273 16.75 20.63 14.16
C GLU A 273 15.24 20.34 14.21
N GLU A 274 14.80 19.22 13.62
CA GLU A 274 13.37 19.00 13.39
C GLU A 274 12.67 18.39 14.62
N GLU A 275 11.75 19.14 15.23
CA GLU A 275 11.09 18.76 16.49
C GLU A 275 10.24 17.49 16.38
N LYS A 276 9.71 17.18 15.19
CA LYS A 276 8.92 15.97 14.95
C LYS A 276 9.72 14.69 15.18
N PHE A 277 11.05 14.72 14.96
CA PHE A 277 11.94 13.59 15.18
C PHE A 277 12.53 13.57 16.59
N ARG A 278 12.49 14.71 17.29
CA ARG A 278 12.88 14.83 18.70
C ARG A 278 11.78 14.36 19.66
N ARG A 279 10.53 14.19 19.19
CA ARG A 279 9.38 13.79 20.02
C ARG A 279 8.81 12.45 19.57
N ILE A 280 8.71 11.50 20.49
CA ILE A 280 8.15 10.17 20.26
C ILE A 280 6.97 9.98 21.21
N ARG A 281 5.82 9.55 20.69
CA ARG A 281 4.63 9.27 21.49
C ARG A 281 4.65 7.82 21.96
N LEU A 282 4.67 7.60 23.28
CA LEU A 282 4.68 6.25 23.87
C LEU A 282 3.38 5.48 23.59
N SER A 283 2.27 6.19 23.39
CA SER A 283 0.96 5.62 23.02
C SER A 283 0.87 5.14 21.58
N ASN A 284 1.84 5.45 20.71
CA ASN A 284 1.80 4.98 19.32
C ASN A 284 1.91 3.44 19.32
N PRO A 285 0.95 2.70 18.73
CA PRO A 285 0.93 1.23 18.78
C PRO A 285 2.19 0.61 18.18
N VAL A 286 2.69 1.17 17.07
CA VAL A 286 3.92 0.69 16.41
C VAL A 286 5.14 0.83 17.32
N PHE A 287 5.22 1.93 18.07
CA PHE A 287 6.32 2.14 19.02
C PHE A 287 6.14 1.26 20.27
N LYS A 288 4.92 1.23 20.82
CA LYS A 288 4.59 0.46 22.03
C LYS A 288 4.87 -1.02 21.83
N ASP A 289 4.42 -1.60 20.72
CA ASP A 289 4.55 -3.05 20.50
C ASP A 289 5.99 -3.46 20.15
N ARG A 290 6.76 -2.58 19.51
CA ARG A 290 8.10 -2.92 18.99
C ARG A 290 9.26 -2.51 19.90
N VAL A 291 9.11 -1.45 20.70
CA VAL A 291 10.21 -0.91 21.52
C VAL A 291 9.74 -0.59 22.93
N GLY A 292 8.52 -0.06 23.08
CA GLY A 292 7.97 0.37 24.38
C GLY A 292 7.64 -0.78 25.33
N SER A 293 7.26 -1.95 24.81
CA SER A 293 6.97 -3.18 25.56
C SER A 293 8.22 -3.99 25.88
N LEU A 294 9.32 -3.75 25.16
CA LEU A 294 10.55 -4.53 25.30
C LEU A 294 11.45 -3.90 26.36
N GLN A 295 11.88 -4.74 27.30
CA GLN A 295 12.81 -4.32 28.36
C GLN A 295 14.17 -3.95 27.74
N GLY A 296 14.69 -2.78 28.11
CA GLY A 296 15.90 -2.19 27.53
C GLY A 296 15.67 -1.30 26.31
N GLY A 297 14.50 -1.32 25.68
CA GLY A 297 14.20 -0.49 24.50
C GLY A 297 14.06 1.01 24.84
N VAL A 298 13.29 1.33 25.88
CA VAL A 298 13.12 2.70 26.36
C VAL A 298 14.38 3.21 27.09
N GLU A 299 15.01 2.36 27.89
CA GLU A 299 16.28 2.65 28.58
C GLU A 299 17.39 3.02 27.59
N PHE A 300 17.47 2.30 26.45
CA PHE A 300 18.41 2.61 25.38
C PHE A 300 18.20 4.03 24.82
N LEU A 301 16.94 4.46 24.66
CA LEU A 301 16.64 5.82 24.18
C LEU A 301 16.98 6.86 25.25
N GLU A 302 16.74 6.57 26.52
CA GLU A 302 17.16 7.44 27.62
C GLU A 302 18.69 7.64 27.65
N LEU A 303 19.45 6.56 27.45
CA LEU A 303 20.92 6.61 27.31
C LEU A 303 21.38 7.42 26.08
N CYS A 304 20.62 7.37 24.99
CA CYS A 304 20.85 8.22 23.81
C CYS A 304 20.56 9.71 24.06
N GLY A 305 19.97 10.09 25.21
CA GLY A 305 19.70 11.47 25.60
C GLY A 305 18.23 11.86 25.54
N PHE A 306 17.31 10.92 25.30
CA PHE A 306 15.89 11.19 25.40
C PHE A 306 15.43 11.30 26.87
N GLN A 307 14.44 12.14 27.12
CA GLN A 307 13.83 12.31 28.44
C GLN A 307 12.39 11.83 28.41
N ARG A 308 12.04 10.98 29.38
CA ARG A 308 10.68 10.48 29.55
C ARG A 308 9.81 11.51 30.24
N LEU A 309 8.90 12.11 29.48
CA LEU A 309 7.85 12.98 30.00
C LEU A 309 6.66 12.11 30.44
N SER A 310 6.77 11.53 31.64
CA SER A 310 5.76 10.61 32.20
C SER A 310 4.37 11.23 32.26
N ALA A 311 4.27 12.53 32.53
CA ALA A 311 3.01 13.27 32.63
C ALA A 311 2.21 13.35 31.32
N MET A 312 2.86 13.21 30.16
CA MET A 312 2.23 13.39 28.84
C MET A 312 2.33 12.14 27.95
N GLY A 313 3.03 11.10 28.38
CA GLY A 313 3.26 9.91 27.56
C GLY A 313 4.14 10.15 26.33
N TYR A 314 5.08 11.10 26.42
CA TYR A 314 6.04 11.40 25.36
C TYR A 314 7.47 11.15 25.83
N LEU A 315 8.31 10.78 24.87
CA LEU A 315 9.76 10.73 24.99
C LEU A 315 10.34 11.86 24.14
N VAL A 316 11.07 12.79 24.75
CA VAL A 316 11.50 14.04 24.10
C VAL A 316 13.01 14.21 24.22
N MET A 317 13.66 14.53 23.11
CA MET A 317 15.08 14.89 23.07
C MET A 317 15.24 16.41 23.07
N PRO A 318 15.76 17.04 24.15
CA PRO A 318 16.02 18.48 24.17
C PRO A 318 17.17 18.86 23.23
N ARG A 319 17.14 20.10 22.74
CA ARG A 319 18.17 20.64 21.82
C ARG A 319 19.57 20.62 22.43
N ASP A 320 19.65 20.91 23.73
CA ASP A 320 20.92 21.03 24.46
C ASP A 320 21.60 19.69 24.75
N LYS A 321 20.89 18.57 24.55
CA LYS A 321 21.37 17.21 24.85
C LYS A 321 21.64 16.36 23.60
N VAL A 322 21.67 16.96 22.40
CA VAL A 322 21.98 16.23 21.17
C VAL A 322 23.49 16.01 21.07
N ASP A 323 23.97 14.85 21.53
CA ASP A 323 25.35 14.42 21.33
C ASP A 323 25.45 13.56 20.05
N MET A 324 25.91 14.19 18.96
CA MET A 324 26.05 13.53 17.65
C MET A 324 27.06 12.38 17.68
N ALA A 325 28.11 12.46 18.51
CA ALA A 325 29.10 11.39 18.61
C ALA A 325 28.49 10.15 19.30
N LEU A 326 27.72 10.37 20.36
CA LEU A 326 27.01 9.30 21.06
C LEU A 326 25.94 8.65 20.18
N LEU A 327 25.15 9.44 19.45
CA LEU A 327 24.14 8.92 18.52
C LEU A 327 24.75 8.12 17.38
N ASN A 328 25.88 8.57 16.83
CA ASN A 328 26.61 7.81 15.80
C ASN A 328 27.17 6.49 16.37
N ALA A 329 27.74 6.51 17.57
CA ALA A 329 28.19 5.30 18.25
C ALA A 329 27.03 4.33 18.51
N ALA A 330 25.91 4.82 19.04
CA ALA A 330 24.69 4.04 19.27
C ALA A 330 24.17 3.40 17.96
N GLY A 331 24.18 4.14 16.85
CA GLY A 331 23.81 3.62 15.53
C GLY A 331 24.71 2.49 15.04
N VAL A 332 26.03 2.60 15.27
CA VAL A 332 27.00 1.55 14.93
C VAL A 332 26.82 0.30 15.78
N GLU A 333 26.58 0.47 17.09
CA GLU A 333 26.32 -0.63 18.03
C GLU A 333 25.02 -1.37 17.69
N ILE A 334 23.93 -0.64 17.38
CA ILE A 334 22.67 -1.24 16.90
C ILE A 334 22.86 -1.97 15.59
N ALA A 335 23.69 -1.46 14.68
CA ALA A 335 23.94 -2.06 13.36
C ALA A 335 24.93 -3.23 13.39
N SER A 336 25.70 -3.39 14.48
CA SER A 336 26.70 -4.45 14.62
C SER A 336 26.13 -5.88 14.55
N PRO A 337 24.97 -6.23 15.14
CA PRO A 337 24.41 -7.58 15.07
C PRO A 337 23.88 -7.90 13.67
N TRP A 338 23.42 -6.90 12.91
CA TRP A 338 22.88 -7.08 11.56
C TRP A 338 23.96 -7.31 10.50
N ARG A 339 25.19 -6.86 10.74
CA ARG A 339 26.35 -7.12 9.87
C ARG A 339 26.77 -8.60 9.90
N THR A 340 26.59 -9.28 11.03
CA THR A 340 26.97 -10.70 11.20
C THR A 340 25.86 -11.66 10.79
N THR A 341 24.59 -11.26 10.92
CA THR A 341 23.45 -12.17 10.77
C THR A 341 22.75 -12.11 9.42
N GLY A 342 23.30 -11.34 8.45
CA GLY A 342 22.86 -11.38 7.05
C GLY A 342 21.37 -11.15 6.82
N GLU A 343 20.87 -9.95 7.15
CA GLU A 343 19.74 -9.23 6.51
C GLU A 343 19.28 -8.10 7.48
N PRO A 344 19.21 -6.81 7.07
CA PRO A 344 17.98 -6.36 6.43
C PRO A 344 18.14 -5.29 5.33
N ARG A 345 17.14 -5.27 4.43
CA ARG A 345 16.93 -4.49 3.19
C ARG A 345 17.02 -2.95 3.24
N TYR A 346 17.60 -2.33 4.26
CA TYR A 346 17.60 -0.85 4.40
C TYR A 346 18.97 -0.24 4.74
N PHE A 347 20.04 -1.03 4.73
CA PHE A 347 21.40 -0.56 5.07
C PHE A 347 21.92 0.55 4.12
N GLY A 348 21.29 0.77 2.97
CA GLY A 348 21.63 1.86 2.04
C GLY A 348 21.45 3.28 2.57
N LEU A 349 20.86 3.48 3.75
CA LEU A 349 20.60 4.82 4.31
C LEU A 349 21.69 5.37 5.25
N LEU A 350 22.75 4.60 5.53
CA LEU A 350 23.91 5.03 6.34
C LEU A 350 25.24 5.00 5.57
N SER A 351 25.24 4.63 4.29
CA SER A 351 26.47 4.38 3.51
C SER A 351 27.03 5.59 2.73
N LYS A 352 26.66 6.83 3.05
CA LYS A 352 27.36 7.99 2.47
C LYS A 352 28.31 8.56 3.52
N PRO A 353 29.62 8.26 3.47
CA PRO A 353 30.59 8.95 4.31
C PRO A 353 30.62 10.41 3.86
N MET A 354 30.13 11.33 4.68
CA MET A 354 30.46 12.74 4.53
C MET A 354 31.79 12.98 5.22
N ASN A 355 32.79 13.23 4.37
CA ASN A 355 34.02 13.99 4.63
C ASN A 355 34.96 13.47 5.73
N GLY A 356 36.04 12.82 5.28
CA GLY A 356 37.38 13.08 5.84
C GLY A 356 37.85 12.27 7.04
N THR A 357 37.33 11.06 7.28
CA THR A 357 38.02 10.13 8.20
C THR A 357 38.07 8.74 7.59
N ALA A 358 39.26 8.39 7.09
CA ALA A 358 39.57 7.05 6.62
C ALA A 358 39.30 6.06 7.76
N ILE A 359 38.26 5.23 7.61
CA ILE A 359 38.13 4.03 8.42
C ILE A 359 39.17 3.06 7.88
N ILE A 360 40.25 2.93 8.63
CA ILE A 360 41.33 1.98 8.40
C ILE A 360 40.71 0.59 8.32
N ALA A 361 40.78 0.00 7.13
CA ALA A 361 40.63 -1.43 6.95
C ALA A 361 41.83 -2.12 7.60
N ALA A 362 41.71 -2.48 8.87
CA ALA A 362 42.62 -3.45 9.49
C ALA A 362 42.08 -4.86 9.22
N SER A 363 42.31 -5.34 8.01
CA SER A 363 42.46 -6.78 7.75
C SER A 363 43.91 -7.15 8.02
N SER A 364 44.20 -7.84 9.12
CA SER A 364 45.29 -8.81 9.16
C SER A 364 45.05 -9.87 10.23
N ALA A 365 44.82 -11.09 9.73
CA ALA A 365 45.37 -12.34 10.24
C ALA A 365 45.71 -12.43 11.74
N PHE A 366 44.87 -13.16 12.48
CA PHE A 366 45.36 -13.99 13.58
C PHE A 366 44.67 -15.36 13.51
N ARG A 367 45.18 -16.17 12.59
CA ARG A 367 44.95 -17.62 12.52
C ARG A 367 45.90 -18.21 13.57
N LEU A 368 45.42 -18.53 14.76
CA LEU A 368 46.18 -19.32 15.71
C LEU A 368 46.01 -20.79 15.35
N ASP A 369 46.92 -21.26 14.51
CA ASP A 369 47.29 -22.67 14.45
C ASP A 369 47.90 -23.05 15.80
N VAL A 370 47.38 -24.12 16.38
CA VAL A 370 47.91 -24.78 17.58
C VAL A 370 48.83 -25.90 17.10
N PRO A 371 50.15 -25.84 17.37
CA PRO A 371 50.97 -27.04 17.33
C PRO A 371 51.25 -27.54 18.76
N VAL A 372 50.88 -28.80 18.94
CA VAL A 372 51.16 -29.67 20.09
C VAL A 372 52.67 -29.69 20.36
N ALA A 373 53.06 -29.30 21.57
CA ALA A 373 54.42 -29.50 22.09
C ALA A 373 54.58 -30.96 22.50
N GLY A 374 55.42 -31.69 21.75
CA GLY A 374 56.01 -32.96 22.15
C GLY A 374 57.45 -32.73 22.60
N ASP A 375 57.76 -33.23 23.79
CA ASP A 375 59.08 -33.29 24.42
C ASP A 375 60.17 -33.94 23.55
N VAL A 376 61.43 -33.68 23.94
CA VAL A 376 62.70 -34.47 23.79
C VAL A 376 63.85 -33.48 23.48
N VAL A 377 64.55 -32.94 24.49
CA VAL A 377 65.75 -33.46 25.18
C VAL A 377 67.09 -33.14 24.47
N GLN A 378 67.88 -32.31 25.16
CA GLN A 378 69.36 -32.21 25.27
C GLN A 378 70.27 -32.05 24.02
N SER A 379 70.88 -30.86 23.94
CA SER A 379 72.33 -30.52 23.98
C SER A 379 73.41 -31.59 23.68
N PRO A 380 74.64 -31.19 23.28
CA PRO A 380 75.28 -29.88 23.45
C PRO A 380 75.65 -29.11 22.19
#